data_AF-A0AAN9U4Y3-F1
#
_entry.id   AF-A0AAN9U4Y3-F1
#
_cell.length_a   1.000
_cell.length_b   1.000
_cell.length_c   1.000
_cell.angle_alpha   90.00
_cell.angle_beta   90.00
_cell.angle_gamma   90.00
#
_symmetry.space_group_name_H-M   'P 1'
#
loop_
_entity.id
_entity.type
_entity.pdbx_description
1 polymer ?
#
loop_
_entity_poly.entity_id
_entity_poly.type
_entity_poly.pdbx_seq_one_letter_code
_entity_poly.pdbx_strand_id
1 'polypeptide(L)'
;MASINYLLYESAAGYAVFEVVNQADSVGLQLKEVQSSLRNLATFSKHVKLVNFTPYRNAAETLENVNLISEGILPDYLKSILELNLPQTSGKKSKIVLGVQDKKLAGEISSTFQGVECETSETSEVVADLLRGIRVHAEKLLKGLQEGDLGRAQLGMGHAYSRAKVKFSVHKNDNHIIQAIATLDALDKGVNQGSMRVREWYGWHFPELVRIVSDNGTYAKLVLTIGDKKTLNNDRLHEIAAIIDDDGEKAQDIINAAKMSMGLDITDADLVMVKSFAESVSKMADYRKSLSNSLDTKMGDVAPNLQTILGTPVAARLISHAGSLTNLAKYPASTLQILGAEKALFRALKTKGATPKYGLIYQSTFIGRAPPKVKGRISRYLANKCSMASRIDNFSEHPSSRFGEALRQQLEDRLEFYATGKKPIKNEEAMANAMAAILGDGNDDLAIDTEMIDAHPGQEEEISGKKSKKEKKDKKRKSDAMDIDEPEPKEDKKEKKKRKSEADGDKKEKKSKKEKKHCNTVLDTPNPLPHLFCAVKAGRSKKKKQRTVKDVEVQTTQQANVAAVSKKERSRDAQGHRHLKRQQKVQAKATASVPEEQKVTSSSTKRKFKA
;
A
#
# COMPACT_ATOMS: atom_id res chain seq x y z
N MET A 1 42.85 22.26 -28.85
CA MET A 1 41.86 21.23 -28.44
C MET A 1 41.43 20.49 -29.68
N ALA A 2 40.96 19.25 -29.57
CA ALA A 2 40.40 18.52 -30.71
C ALA A 2 39.05 19.14 -31.12
N SER A 3 38.78 19.21 -32.43
CA SER A 3 37.46 19.60 -32.95
C SER A 3 36.48 18.45 -32.75
N ILE A 4 35.35 18.69 -32.09
CA ILE A 4 34.32 17.68 -31.87
C ILE A 4 33.59 17.49 -33.20
N ASN A 5 33.56 16.28 -33.77
CA ASN A 5 32.93 16.05 -35.07
C ASN A 5 31.48 15.61 -34.90
N TYR A 6 31.23 14.66 -33.99
CA TYR A 6 29.92 14.11 -33.70
C TYR A 6 29.61 14.09 -32.20
N LEU A 7 28.34 13.98 -31.86
CA LEU A 7 27.83 13.82 -30.50
C LEU A 7 26.82 12.65 -30.47
N LEU A 8 27.00 11.74 -29.51
CA LEU A 8 26.03 10.69 -29.21
C LEU A 8 25.07 11.19 -28.12
N TYR A 9 23.77 11.20 -28.42
CA TYR A 9 22.72 11.50 -27.45
C TYR A 9 21.81 10.30 -27.25
N GLU A 10 21.80 9.79 -26.03
CA GLU A 10 21.00 8.64 -25.60
C GLU A 10 19.71 9.12 -24.96
N SER A 11 18.58 8.51 -25.34
CA SER A 11 17.25 8.93 -24.94
C SER A 11 16.35 7.74 -24.67
N ALA A 12 15.32 7.91 -23.82
CA ALA A 12 14.31 6.89 -23.57
C ALA A 12 13.51 6.50 -24.82
N ALA A 13 13.56 7.30 -25.89
CA ALA A 13 12.92 7.02 -27.17
C ALA A 13 13.83 6.30 -28.20
N GLY A 14 15.16 6.37 -28.03
CA GLY A 14 16.13 5.86 -29.01
C GLY A 14 17.50 6.52 -28.90
N TYR A 15 18.37 6.23 -29.86
CA TYR A 15 19.67 6.87 -30.01
C TYR A 15 19.64 7.95 -31.08
N ALA A 16 20.33 9.06 -30.84
CA ALA A 16 20.52 10.13 -31.82
C ALA A 16 22.01 10.42 -32.02
N VAL A 17 22.44 10.47 -33.29
CA VAL A 17 23.77 10.92 -33.69
C VAL A 17 23.63 12.32 -34.29
N PHE A 18 24.36 13.27 -33.72
CA PHE A 18 24.43 14.65 -34.16
C PHE A 18 25.82 14.99 -34.70
N GLU A 19 25.87 15.86 -35.70
CA GLU A 19 27.08 16.46 -36.30
C GLU A 19 27.25 17.88 -35.74
N VAL A 20 28.48 18.24 -35.35
CA VAL A 20 28.82 19.58 -34.85
C VAL A 20 29.33 20.42 -36.02
N VAL A 21 28.44 21.26 -36.57
CA VAL A 21 28.72 22.09 -37.74
C VAL A 21 29.55 23.32 -37.38
N ASN A 22 29.26 23.94 -36.23
CA ASN A 22 30.04 25.06 -35.71
C ASN A 22 30.49 24.73 -34.28
N GLN A 23 31.81 24.62 -34.10
CA GLN A 23 32.42 24.41 -32.78
C GLN A 23 31.97 25.54 -31.82
N ALA A 24 31.72 25.20 -30.55
CA ALA A 24 31.50 26.20 -29.52
C ALA A 24 32.85 26.76 -29.03
N ASP A 25 32.86 28.01 -28.59
CA ASP A 25 34.08 28.66 -28.07
C ASP A 25 34.49 28.02 -26.74
N SER A 26 35.63 27.33 -26.75
CA SER A 26 36.21 26.66 -25.58
C SER A 26 36.82 27.62 -24.55
N VAL A 27 37.12 28.87 -24.92
CA VAL A 27 37.69 29.88 -24.02
C VAL A 27 36.57 30.76 -23.46
N GLY A 28 35.62 31.15 -24.31
CA GLY A 28 34.43 31.93 -23.95
C GLY A 28 33.27 31.13 -23.35
N LEU A 29 33.40 29.82 -23.11
CA LEU A 29 32.29 28.93 -22.71
C LEU A 29 31.50 29.43 -21.49
N GLN A 30 32.19 30.01 -20.51
CA GLN A 30 31.63 30.54 -19.26
C GLN A 30 31.06 31.98 -19.39
N LEU A 31 31.15 32.60 -20.58
CA LEU A 31 30.55 33.92 -20.84
C LEU A 31 29.01 33.82 -20.87
N LYS A 32 28.35 34.79 -20.25
CA LYS A 32 26.88 34.87 -20.17
C LYS A 32 26.21 34.86 -21.55
N GLU A 33 26.86 35.45 -22.55
CA GLU A 33 26.39 35.51 -23.93
C GLU A 33 26.38 34.12 -24.57
N VAL A 34 27.47 33.36 -24.48
CA VAL A 34 27.58 31.97 -24.96
C VAL A 34 26.57 31.08 -24.22
N GLN A 35 26.50 31.19 -22.89
CA GLN A 35 25.50 30.49 -22.09
C GLN A 35 24.05 30.85 -22.44
N SER A 36 23.79 32.05 -22.98
CA SER A 36 22.47 32.44 -23.48
C SER A 36 22.20 31.91 -24.89
N SER A 37 23.21 31.80 -25.76
CA SER A 37 23.07 31.29 -27.13
C SER A 37 22.80 29.79 -27.16
N LEU A 38 23.38 29.01 -26.23
CA LEU A 38 23.07 27.59 -26.03
C LEU A 38 21.62 27.36 -25.57
N ARG A 39 21.05 28.26 -24.77
CA ARG A 39 19.65 28.20 -24.31
C ARG A 39 18.63 28.55 -25.40
N ASN A 40 19.03 29.27 -26.44
CA ASN A 40 18.15 29.71 -27.51
C ASN A 40 18.21 28.75 -28.72
N LEU A 41 17.09 28.10 -29.05
CA LEU A 41 17.02 27.08 -30.11
C LEU A 41 17.55 27.58 -31.48
N ALA A 42 17.22 28.81 -31.85
CA ALA A 42 17.59 29.41 -33.14
C ALA A 42 19.10 29.75 -33.27
N THR A 43 19.84 29.76 -32.16
CA THR A 43 21.31 29.81 -32.16
C THR A 43 21.91 28.43 -31.96
N PHE A 44 21.37 27.62 -31.05
CA PHE A 44 21.87 26.25 -30.80
C PHE A 44 21.80 25.35 -32.05
N SER A 45 20.73 25.44 -32.83
CA SER A 45 20.56 24.72 -34.13
C SER A 45 21.57 25.11 -35.21
N LYS A 46 22.40 26.14 -35.00
CA LYS A 46 23.54 26.48 -35.88
C LYS A 46 24.81 25.74 -35.47
N HIS A 47 24.93 25.29 -34.22
CA HIS A 47 26.06 24.50 -33.74
C HIS A 47 25.86 23.02 -34.05
N VAL A 48 24.65 22.50 -33.87
CA VAL A 48 24.38 21.06 -33.85
C VAL A 48 23.29 20.68 -34.88
N LYS A 49 23.58 19.68 -35.71
CA LYS A 49 22.70 19.17 -36.78
C LYS A 49 22.42 17.69 -36.56
N LEU A 50 21.16 17.26 -36.60
CA LEU A 50 20.80 15.84 -36.52
C LEU A 50 21.24 15.11 -37.80
N VAL A 51 22.05 14.05 -37.64
CA VAL A 51 22.41 13.13 -38.74
C VAL A 51 21.36 12.03 -38.83
N ASN A 52 21.12 11.33 -37.72
CA ASN A 52 20.23 10.18 -37.64
C ASN A 52 19.61 10.11 -36.24
N PHE A 53 18.32 9.81 -36.17
CA PHE A 53 17.65 9.37 -34.95
C PHE A 53 17.05 7.98 -35.21
N THR A 54 17.49 7.00 -34.44
CA THR A 54 17.05 5.61 -34.53
C THR A 54 16.26 5.26 -33.26
N PRO A 55 14.92 5.18 -33.33
CA PRO A 55 14.10 4.78 -32.18
C PRO A 55 14.34 3.31 -31.79
N TYR A 56 14.01 2.94 -30.56
CA TYR A 56 13.90 1.53 -30.18
C TYR A 56 12.67 0.88 -30.81
N ARG A 57 12.74 -0.42 -31.11
CA ARG A 57 11.64 -1.17 -31.74
C ARG A 57 10.64 -1.69 -30.72
N ASN A 58 11.11 -2.09 -29.54
CA ASN A 58 10.28 -2.70 -28.50
C ASN A 58 10.77 -2.34 -27.08
N ALA A 59 9.86 -2.23 -26.12
CA ALA A 59 10.17 -1.80 -24.75
C ALA A 59 11.08 -2.78 -23.98
N ALA A 60 11.13 -4.06 -24.37
CA ALA A 60 12.07 -5.03 -23.82
C ALA A 60 13.52 -4.73 -24.27
N GLU A 61 13.71 -4.54 -25.58
CA GLU A 61 14.98 -4.08 -26.18
C GLU A 61 15.41 -2.73 -25.59
N THR A 62 14.47 -1.79 -25.35
CA THR A 62 14.79 -0.54 -24.64
C THR A 62 15.28 -0.76 -23.21
N LEU A 63 14.66 -1.68 -22.46
CA LEU A 63 15.06 -1.97 -21.08
C LEU A 63 16.45 -2.63 -21.01
N GLU A 64 16.74 -3.54 -21.95
CA GLU A 64 18.03 -4.18 -22.11
C GLU A 64 19.13 -3.16 -22.44
N ASN A 65 18.94 -2.34 -23.48
CA ASN A 65 19.88 -1.26 -23.83
C ASN A 65 20.12 -0.31 -22.65
N VAL A 66 19.06 0.10 -21.91
CA VAL A 66 19.18 0.99 -20.75
C VAL A 66 19.94 0.34 -19.57
N ASN A 67 19.80 -0.97 -19.35
CA ASN A 67 20.59 -1.68 -18.34
C ASN A 67 22.07 -1.74 -18.73
N LEU A 68 22.39 -2.06 -19.99
CA LEU A 68 23.76 -2.11 -20.49
C LEU A 68 24.43 -0.74 -20.41
N ILE A 69 23.76 0.33 -20.90
CA ILE A 69 24.22 1.72 -20.74
C ILE A 69 24.50 2.04 -19.27
N SER A 70 23.59 1.68 -18.34
CA SER A 70 23.75 2.05 -16.92
C SER A 70 24.88 1.33 -16.20
N GLU A 71 25.38 0.23 -16.76
CA GLU A 71 26.57 -0.48 -16.31
C GLU A 71 27.85 -0.01 -17.03
N GLY A 72 27.69 0.67 -18.17
CA GLY A 72 28.72 1.27 -19.01
C GLY A 72 29.02 0.51 -20.31
N ILE A 73 28.26 -0.56 -20.58
CA ILE A 73 28.52 -1.56 -21.62
C ILE A 73 27.89 -1.12 -22.94
N LEU A 74 28.64 -1.22 -24.04
CA LEU A 74 28.20 -0.89 -25.40
C LEU A 74 27.21 -1.95 -25.94
N PRO A 75 25.92 -1.62 -26.18
CA PRO A 75 24.97 -2.58 -26.74
C PRO A 75 25.19 -2.80 -28.25
N ASP A 76 24.93 -4.02 -28.74
CA ASP A 76 25.01 -4.34 -30.18
C ASP A 76 24.12 -3.43 -31.05
N TYR A 77 22.97 -2.99 -30.53
CA TYR A 77 22.09 -2.05 -31.25
C TYR A 77 22.79 -0.70 -31.45
N LEU A 78 23.37 -0.11 -30.38
CA LEU A 78 24.16 1.12 -30.47
C LEU A 78 25.38 0.94 -31.38
N LYS A 79 26.10 -0.18 -31.27
CA LYS A 79 27.24 -0.51 -32.14
C LYS A 79 26.84 -0.46 -33.63
N SER A 80 25.71 -1.08 -34.01
CA SER A 80 25.21 -1.03 -35.39
C SER A 80 24.82 0.39 -35.85
N ILE A 81 24.35 1.23 -34.93
CA ILE A 81 24.02 2.64 -35.20
C ILE A 81 25.29 3.48 -35.37
N LEU A 82 26.36 3.20 -34.62
CA LEU A 82 27.66 3.86 -34.80
C LEU A 82 28.33 3.43 -36.11
N GLU A 83 28.29 2.13 -36.44
CA GLU A 83 28.78 1.58 -37.73
C GLU A 83 28.09 2.20 -38.95
N LEU A 84 26.79 2.50 -38.86
CA LEU A 84 25.99 3.09 -39.94
C LEU A 84 26.25 4.60 -40.13
N ASN A 85 26.55 5.32 -39.05
CA ASN A 85 26.56 6.80 -39.07
C ASN A 85 27.96 7.43 -39.00
N LEU A 86 28.99 6.70 -38.54
CA LEU A 86 30.36 7.21 -38.49
C LEU A 86 31.16 6.77 -39.72
N PRO A 87 31.91 7.68 -40.39
CA PRO A 87 32.72 7.28 -41.54
C PRO A 87 33.85 6.32 -41.14
N GLN A 88 34.02 5.25 -41.91
CA GLN A 88 35.08 4.25 -41.71
C GLN A 88 36.47 4.89 -41.87
N THR A 89 37.24 5.01 -40.78
CA THR A 89 38.64 5.48 -40.79
C THR A 89 39.58 4.51 -40.08
N SER A 90 40.80 4.40 -40.59
CA SER A 90 41.84 3.48 -40.07
C SER A 90 42.69 4.06 -38.93
N GLY A 91 42.26 5.18 -38.33
CA GLY A 91 42.88 5.85 -37.16
C GLY A 91 44.27 6.48 -37.39
N LYS A 92 45.01 6.05 -38.41
CA LYS A 92 46.44 6.40 -38.66
C LYS A 92 46.69 7.76 -39.33
N LYS A 93 45.65 8.41 -39.88
CA LYS A 93 45.78 9.70 -40.60
C LYS A 93 44.68 10.71 -40.27
N SER A 94 43.47 10.24 -39.96
CA SER A 94 42.37 11.04 -39.46
C SER A 94 41.61 10.22 -38.41
N LYS A 95 41.36 10.84 -37.26
CA LYS A 95 40.49 10.32 -36.21
C LYS A 95 39.16 11.07 -36.22
N ILE A 96 38.12 10.44 -35.73
CA ILE A 96 36.79 11.04 -35.59
C ILE A 96 36.53 11.30 -34.11
N VAL A 97 36.31 12.56 -33.74
CA VAL A 97 36.03 12.92 -32.34
C VAL A 97 34.52 12.78 -32.09
N LEU A 98 34.15 11.87 -31.18
CA LEU A 98 32.78 11.63 -30.76
C LEU A 98 32.60 12.07 -29.30
N GLY A 99 31.71 13.03 -29.05
CA GLY A 99 31.30 13.38 -27.68
C GLY A 99 30.30 12.36 -27.13
N VAL A 100 30.63 11.75 -25.98
CA VAL A 100 29.83 10.74 -25.27
C VAL A 100 29.57 11.22 -23.83
N GLN A 101 28.45 10.81 -23.23
CA GLN A 101 28.10 11.20 -21.86
C GLN A 101 28.91 10.43 -20.80
N ASP A 102 28.97 9.09 -20.90
CA ASP A 102 29.67 8.22 -19.94
C ASP A 102 31.10 7.88 -20.41
N LYS A 103 32.02 7.90 -19.46
CA LYS A 103 33.45 7.56 -19.60
C LYS A 103 33.72 6.08 -19.80
N LYS A 104 32.91 5.19 -19.21
CA LYS A 104 32.99 3.74 -19.46
C LYS A 104 32.63 3.44 -20.91
N LEU A 105 31.47 3.94 -21.35
CA LEU A 105 30.97 3.76 -22.70
C LEU A 105 31.93 4.38 -23.73
N ALA A 106 32.54 5.54 -23.43
CA ALA A 106 33.62 6.12 -24.25
C ALA A 106 34.85 5.19 -24.38
N GLY A 107 35.23 4.50 -23.31
CA GLY A 107 36.27 3.47 -23.33
C GLY A 107 35.91 2.27 -24.21
N GLU A 108 34.69 1.75 -24.08
CA GLU A 108 34.25 0.61 -24.89
C GLU A 108 34.08 0.97 -26.38
N ILE A 109 33.50 2.12 -26.69
CA ILE A 109 33.38 2.64 -28.06
C ILE A 109 34.77 2.82 -28.69
N SER A 110 35.72 3.47 -28.01
CA SER A 110 37.08 3.66 -28.55
C SER A 110 37.87 2.35 -28.66
N SER A 111 37.61 1.36 -27.81
CA SER A 111 38.19 0.00 -27.96
C SER A 111 37.60 -0.77 -29.16
N THR A 112 36.31 -0.57 -29.45
CA THR A 112 35.59 -1.20 -30.58
C THR A 112 35.94 -0.54 -31.90
N PHE A 113 36.08 0.79 -31.90
CA PHE A 113 36.26 1.63 -33.08
C PHE A 113 37.61 2.35 -33.04
N GLN A 114 38.68 1.69 -33.47
CA GLN A 114 40.07 2.22 -33.48
C GLN A 114 40.25 3.55 -34.25
N GLY A 115 39.28 3.95 -35.07
CA GLY A 115 39.25 5.24 -35.77
C GLY A 115 38.57 6.40 -35.01
N VAL A 116 37.92 6.11 -33.88
CA VAL A 116 37.10 7.05 -33.11
C VAL A 116 37.79 7.40 -31.79
N GLU A 117 37.90 8.69 -31.51
CA GLU A 117 38.42 9.25 -30.27
C GLU A 117 37.25 9.80 -29.47
N CYS A 118 36.96 9.21 -28.31
CA CYS A 118 35.80 9.58 -27.51
C CYS A 118 36.17 10.66 -26.48
N GLU A 119 35.59 11.84 -26.66
CA GLU A 119 35.61 12.93 -25.68
C GLU A 119 34.37 12.85 -24.78
N THR A 120 34.48 13.30 -23.53
CA THR A 120 33.43 13.13 -22.52
C THR A 120 33.14 14.42 -21.78
N SER A 121 32.03 14.48 -21.04
CA SER A 121 31.75 15.61 -20.15
C SER A 121 32.74 15.77 -18.98
N GLU A 122 33.63 14.82 -18.72
CA GLU A 122 34.75 14.96 -17.78
C GLU A 122 36.02 15.51 -18.44
N THR A 123 36.29 15.17 -19.70
CA THR A 123 37.50 15.59 -20.42
C THR A 123 37.33 16.93 -21.14
N SER A 124 36.09 17.29 -21.50
CA SER A 124 35.79 18.51 -22.25
C SER A 124 34.46 19.15 -21.80
N GLU A 125 34.54 20.31 -21.15
CA GLU A 125 33.35 21.14 -20.82
C GLU A 125 32.53 21.47 -22.07
N VAL A 126 33.18 21.58 -23.23
CA VAL A 126 32.53 21.86 -24.52
C VAL A 126 31.59 20.72 -24.93
N VAL A 127 31.99 19.46 -24.74
CA VAL A 127 31.12 18.29 -24.94
C VAL A 127 29.98 18.29 -23.93
N ALA A 128 30.25 18.61 -22.66
CA ALA A 128 29.24 18.66 -21.61
C ALA A 128 28.10 19.64 -21.95
N ASP A 129 28.43 20.87 -22.35
CA ASP A 129 27.43 21.89 -22.63
C ASP A 129 26.74 21.71 -24.00
N LEU A 130 27.39 21.09 -24.99
CA LEU A 130 26.72 20.68 -26.23
C LEU A 130 25.72 19.54 -26.00
N LEU A 131 26.07 18.49 -25.25
CA LEU A 131 25.15 17.41 -24.88
C LEU A 131 24.00 17.91 -24.00
N ARG A 132 24.27 18.87 -23.11
CA ARG A 132 23.26 19.57 -22.30
C ARG A 132 22.31 20.40 -23.18
N GLY A 133 22.84 21.12 -24.18
CA GLY A 133 22.05 21.86 -25.14
C GLY A 133 21.13 20.95 -25.97
N ILE A 134 21.64 19.81 -26.46
CA ILE A 134 20.82 18.78 -27.10
C ILE A 134 19.70 18.33 -26.15
N ARG A 135 20.01 18.03 -24.88
CA ARG A 135 19.02 17.58 -23.89
C ARG A 135 17.92 18.62 -23.63
N VAL A 136 18.26 19.92 -23.58
CA VAL A 136 17.29 21.02 -23.39
C VAL A 136 16.35 21.15 -24.60
N HIS A 137 16.86 20.94 -25.81
CA HIS A 137 16.13 21.13 -27.06
C HIS A 137 15.62 19.84 -27.71
N ALA A 138 15.75 18.69 -27.03
CA ALA A 138 15.61 17.35 -27.61
C ALA A 138 14.30 17.14 -28.38
N GLU A 139 13.15 17.52 -27.80
CA GLU A 139 11.83 17.39 -28.43
C GLU A 139 11.69 18.19 -29.74
N LYS A 140 12.53 19.20 -29.98
CA LYS A 140 12.49 20.07 -31.17
C LYS A 140 13.63 19.81 -32.14
N LEU A 141 14.67 19.09 -31.71
CA LEU A 141 15.79 18.65 -32.56
C LEU A 141 15.56 17.26 -33.16
N LEU A 142 14.87 16.37 -32.43
CA LEU A 142 14.57 15.01 -32.87
C LEU A 142 13.37 14.99 -33.82
N LYS A 143 13.64 14.92 -35.12
CA LYS A 143 12.61 14.86 -36.17
C LYS A 143 11.79 13.57 -36.04
N GLY A 144 10.47 13.69 -35.99
CA GLY A 144 9.52 12.56 -36.01
C GLY A 144 8.84 12.24 -34.68
N LEU A 145 9.21 12.89 -33.58
CA LEU A 145 8.43 12.87 -32.32
C LEU A 145 7.41 14.01 -32.30
N GLN A 146 6.33 13.85 -31.53
CA GLN A 146 5.46 14.95 -31.12
C GLN A 146 5.88 15.50 -29.75
N GLU A 147 5.54 16.75 -29.45
CA GLU A 147 5.82 17.35 -28.13
C GLU A 147 5.13 16.52 -27.03
N GLY A 148 5.89 16.05 -26.03
CA GLY A 148 5.40 15.19 -24.95
C GLY A 148 5.59 13.67 -25.15
N ASP A 149 5.88 13.18 -26.37
CA ASP A 149 6.19 11.74 -26.59
C ASP A 149 7.42 11.31 -25.78
N LEU A 150 8.44 12.17 -25.73
CA LEU A 150 9.66 11.94 -24.97
C LEU A 150 9.38 11.79 -23.47
N GLY A 151 8.54 12.67 -22.90
CA GLY A 151 8.12 12.57 -21.51
C GLY A 151 7.34 11.28 -21.21
N ARG A 152 6.50 10.82 -22.14
CA ARG A 152 5.78 9.54 -22.01
C ARG A 152 6.74 8.34 -22.07
N ALA A 153 7.73 8.37 -22.97
CA ALA A 153 8.77 7.34 -23.04
C ALA A 153 9.62 7.29 -21.76
N GLN A 154 10.04 8.45 -21.24
CA GLN A 154 10.77 8.56 -19.96
C GLN A 154 9.97 7.98 -18.78
N LEU A 155 8.67 8.27 -18.68
CA LEU A 155 7.80 7.69 -17.65
C LEU A 155 7.65 6.17 -17.80
N GLY A 156 7.49 5.67 -19.03
CA GLY A 156 7.43 4.22 -19.29
C GLY A 156 8.73 3.52 -18.87
N MET A 157 9.87 4.03 -19.31
CA MET A 157 11.18 3.43 -19.06
C MET A 157 11.65 3.57 -17.62
N GLY A 158 11.41 4.71 -16.96
CA GLY A 158 11.72 4.89 -15.54
C GLY A 158 11.01 3.87 -14.65
N HIS A 159 9.73 3.58 -14.94
CA HIS A 159 8.99 2.53 -14.26
C HIS A 159 9.49 1.11 -14.61
N ALA A 160 9.88 0.86 -15.86
CA ALA A 160 10.41 -0.45 -16.27
C ALA A 160 11.76 -0.75 -15.60
N TYR A 161 12.71 0.18 -15.71
CA TYR A 161 14.05 0.09 -15.12
C TYR A 161 14.00 -0.06 -13.60
N SER A 162 13.19 0.77 -12.92
CA SER A 162 13.06 0.69 -11.46
C SER A 162 12.45 -0.64 -11.00
N ARG A 163 11.44 -1.18 -11.70
CA ARG A 163 10.87 -2.50 -11.37
C ARG A 163 11.87 -3.64 -11.59
N ALA A 164 12.68 -3.56 -12.64
CA ALA A 164 13.70 -4.57 -12.93
C ALA A 164 14.83 -4.55 -11.88
N LYS A 165 15.46 -3.40 -11.65
CA LYS A 165 16.57 -3.27 -10.68
C LYS A 165 16.16 -3.54 -9.22
N VAL A 166 14.90 -3.27 -8.85
CA VAL A 166 14.35 -3.55 -7.51
C VAL A 166 13.75 -4.98 -7.40
N LYS A 167 13.84 -5.82 -8.45
CA LYS A 167 13.21 -7.15 -8.53
C LYS A 167 11.74 -7.14 -8.04
N PHE A 168 10.91 -6.20 -8.53
CA PHE A 168 9.55 -6.01 -8.01
C PHE A 168 8.67 -7.26 -8.23
N SER A 169 8.59 -8.12 -7.21
CA SER A 169 7.94 -9.43 -7.30
C SER A 169 6.42 -9.28 -7.36
N VAL A 170 5.83 -9.67 -8.50
CA VAL A 170 4.37 -9.62 -8.74
C VAL A 170 3.58 -10.43 -7.70
N HIS A 171 4.20 -11.47 -7.14
CA HIS A 171 3.59 -12.35 -6.13
C HIS A 171 3.37 -11.66 -4.77
N LYS A 172 4.21 -10.70 -4.36
CA LYS A 172 4.04 -9.93 -3.10
C LYS A 172 3.03 -8.77 -3.19
N ASN A 173 2.06 -8.84 -4.09
CA ASN A 173 1.11 -7.75 -4.35
C ASN A 173 -0.07 -7.74 -3.35
N ASP A 174 0.22 -7.24 -2.14
CA ASP A 174 -0.73 -7.10 -1.02
C ASP A 174 -1.99 -6.27 -1.35
N ASN A 175 -1.95 -5.38 -2.34
CA ASN A 175 -3.11 -4.61 -2.79
C ASN A 175 -4.27 -5.54 -3.22
N HIS A 176 -4.00 -6.71 -3.82
CA HIS A 176 -5.05 -7.68 -4.13
C HIS A 176 -5.77 -8.20 -2.89
N ILE A 177 -5.06 -8.42 -1.78
CA ILE A 177 -5.65 -8.81 -0.48
C ILE A 177 -6.50 -7.67 0.08
N ILE A 178 -6.01 -6.42 -0.02
CA ILE A 178 -6.71 -5.22 0.47
C ILE A 178 -8.04 -5.01 -0.27
N GLN A 179 -8.06 -5.13 -1.60
CA GLN A 179 -9.30 -5.03 -2.38
C GLN A 179 -10.22 -6.24 -2.15
N ALA A 180 -9.68 -7.45 -2.04
CA ALA A 180 -10.46 -8.66 -1.79
C ALA A 180 -11.21 -8.62 -0.45
N ILE A 181 -10.57 -8.21 0.65
CA ILE A 181 -11.28 -8.09 1.93
C ILE A 181 -12.28 -6.93 1.96
N ALA A 182 -11.98 -5.81 1.31
CA ALA A 182 -12.90 -4.68 1.21
C ALA A 182 -14.16 -5.03 0.38
N THR A 183 -13.99 -5.81 -0.70
CA THR A 183 -15.12 -6.32 -1.49
C THR A 183 -15.87 -7.44 -0.78
N LEU A 184 -15.20 -8.31 -0.02
CA LEU A 184 -15.86 -9.33 0.81
C LEU A 184 -16.72 -8.69 1.91
N ASP A 185 -16.18 -7.73 2.68
CA ASP A 185 -16.95 -7.02 3.72
C ASP A 185 -18.13 -6.21 3.12
N ALA A 186 -18.02 -5.74 1.87
CA ALA A 186 -19.11 -5.10 1.14
C ALA A 186 -20.16 -6.11 0.64
N LEU A 187 -19.73 -7.27 0.12
CA LEU A 187 -20.60 -8.38 -0.31
C LEU A 187 -21.37 -8.97 0.87
N ASP A 188 -20.74 -9.17 2.03
CA ASP A 188 -21.42 -9.67 3.24
C ASP A 188 -22.58 -8.75 3.64
N LYS A 189 -22.41 -7.43 3.53
CA LYS A 189 -23.49 -6.48 3.74
C LYS A 189 -24.54 -6.57 2.64
N GLY A 190 -24.13 -6.61 1.37
CA GLY A 190 -25.01 -6.66 0.21
C GLY A 190 -25.90 -7.91 0.19
N VAL A 191 -25.32 -9.10 0.40
CA VAL A 191 -26.02 -10.39 0.48
C VAL A 191 -27.02 -10.38 1.64
N ASN A 192 -26.66 -9.88 2.82
CA ASN A 192 -27.61 -9.81 3.93
C ASN A 192 -28.77 -8.82 3.66
N GLN A 193 -28.49 -7.64 3.11
CA GLN A 193 -29.55 -6.68 2.75
C GLN A 193 -30.46 -7.22 1.64
N GLY A 194 -29.89 -7.88 0.63
CA GLY A 194 -30.64 -8.56 -0.43
C GLY A 194 -31.50 -9.70 0.11
N SER A 195 -30.93 -10.58 0.93
CA SER A 195 -31.64 -11.73 1.52
C SER A 195 -32.80 -11.30 2.41
N MET A 196 -32.61 -10.28 3.25
CA MET A 196 -33.71 -9.69 4.02
C MET A 196 -34.81 -9.15 3.11
N ARG A 197 -34.46 -8.54 1.97
CA ARG A 197 -35.46 -8.01 1.03
C ARG A 197 -36.15 -9.10 0.19
N VAL A 198 -35.48 -10.22 -0.11
CA VAL A 198 -36.10 -11.42 -0.70
C VAL A 198 -37.07 -12.06 0.30
N ARG A 199 -36.68 -12.20 1.58
CA ARG A 199 -37.54 -12.66 2.68
C ARG A 199 -38.78 -11.77 2.84
N GLU A 200 -38.61 -10.45 2.86
CA GLU A 200 -39.73 -9.51 2.90
C GLU A 200 -40.65 -9.67 1.69
N TRP A 201 -40.13 -9.63 0.46
CA TRP A 201 -40.96 -9.59 -0.75
C TRP A 201 -41.70 -10.92 -0.99
N TYR A 202 -41.00 -12.06 -0.89
CA TYR A 202 -41.63 -13.37 -1.04
C TYR A 202 -42.52 -13.76 0.16
N GLY A 203 -42.24 -13.20 1.34
CA GLY A 203 -43.03 -13.42 2.56
C GLY A 203 -44.48 -12.89 2.48
N TRP A 204 -44.85 -12.07 1.50
CA TRP A 204 -46.25 -11.72 1.24
C TRP A 204 -47.00 -12.85 0.52
N HIS A 205 -46.29 -13.67 -0.26
CA HIS A 205 -46.85 -14.81 -0.98
C HIS A 205 -46.84 -16.10 -0.15
N PHE A 206 -45.74 -16.35 0.58
CA PHE A 206 -45.56 -17.54 1.42
C PHE A 206 -44.87 -17.17 2.76
N PRO A 207 -45.60 -16.57 3.73
CA PRO A 207 -45.03 -16.09 4.99
C PRO A 207 -44.46 -17.20 5.90
N GLU A 208 -44.99 -18.42 5.80
CA GLU A 208 -44.60 -19.53 6.66
C GLU A 208 -43.15 -19.99 6.40
N LEU A 209 -42.67 -19.91 5.16
CA LEU A 209 -41.30 -20.28 4.77
C LEU A 209 -40.23 -19.51 5.57
N VAL A 210 -40.51 -18.25 5.92
CA VAL A 210 -39.61 -17.39 6.70
C VAL A 210 -39.41 -17.92 8.13
N ARG A 211 -40.38 -18.68 8.67
CA ARG A 211 -40.33 -19.29 10.00
C ARG A 211 -39.62 -20.64 10.00
N ILE A 212 -39.73 -21.42 8.92
CA ILE A 212 -39.13 -22.75 8.80
C ILE A 212 -37.63 -22.63 8.47
N VAL A 213 -37.28 -21.74 7.54
CA VAL A 213 -35.90 -21.63 7.02
C VAL A 213 -35.22 -20.41 7.63
N SER A 214 -34.21 -20.63 8.48
CA SER A 214 -33.50 -19.58 9.21
C SER A 214 -32.28 -19.00 8.48
N ASP A 215 -31.62 -19.76 7.58
CA ASP A 215 -30.48 -19.26 6.81
C ASP A 215 -30.91 -18.44 5.58
N ASN A 216 -30.08 -17.46 5.21
CA ASN A 216 -30.34 -16.52 4.13
C ASN A 216 -29.98 -17.07 2.74
N GLY A 217 -28.94 -17.89 2.63
CA GLY A 217 -28.49 -18.44 1.35
C GLY A 217 -29.43 -19.53 0.82
N THR A 218 -29.78 -20.49 1.69
CA THR A 218 -30.77 -21.54 1.44
C THR A 218 -32.15 -20.96 1.10
N TYR A 219 -32.64 -19.98 1.86
CA TYR A 219 -33.91 -19.30 1.57
C TYR A 219 -33.95 -18.73 0.14
N ALA A 220 -32.88 -18.03 -0.29
CA ALA A 220 -32.82 -17.49 -1.65
C ALA A 220 -32.84 -18.60 -2.72
N LYS A 221 -32.23 -19.76 -2.47
CA LYS A 221 -32.26 -20.91 -3.39
C LYS A 221 -33.62 -21.61 -3.43
N LEU A 222 -34.30 -21.72 -2.30
CA LEU A 222 -35.66 -22.27 -2.21
C LEU A 222 -36.70 -21.42 -2.96
N VAL A 223 -36.61 -20.08 -2.90
CA VAL A 223 -37.50 -19.19 -3.67
C VAL A 223 -37.39 -19.43 -5.19
N LEU A 224 -36.21 -19.84 -5.67
CA LEU A 224 -35.98 -20.15 -7.09
C LEU A 224 -36.63 -21.46 -7.52
N THR A 225 -36.49 -22.53 -6.72
CA THR A 225 -37.07 -23.84 -7.05
C THR A 225 -38.58 -23.91 -6.79
N ILE A 226 -39.04 -23.40 -5.64
CA ILE A 226 -40.47 -23.40 -5.27
C ILE A 226 -41.31 -22.60 -6.27
N GLY A 227 -40.96 -21.33 -6.52
CA GLY A 227 -41.78 -20.44 -7.34
C GLY A 227 -43.14 -20.12 -6.72
N ASP A 228 -44.23 -20.47 -7.41
CA ASP A 228 -45.59 -20.33 -6.88
C ASP A 228 -45.93 -21.53 -5.98
N LYS A 229 -46.41 -21.25 -4.77
CA LYS A 229 -46.85 -22.23 -3.76
C LYS A 229 -47.85 -23.26 -4.31
N LYS A 230 -48.64 -22.90 -5.34
CA LYS A 230 -49.60 -23.81 -6.00
C LYS A 230 -48.93 -24.96 -6.76
N THR A 231 -47.63 -24.86 -7.06
CA THR A 231 -46.87 -25.90 -7.78
C THR A 231 -46.10 -26.85 -6.85
N LEU A 232 -46.35 -26.79 -5.53
CA LEU A 232 -45.73 -27.66 -4.52
C LEU A 232 -46.47 -28.98 -4.34
N ASN A 233 -46.10 -29.97 -5.14
CA ASN A 233 -46.45 -31.37 -4.93
C ASN A 233 -45.38 -32.12 -4.13
N ASN A 234 -45.76 -33.26 -3.56
CA ASN A 234 -44.85 -34.20 -2.89
C ASN A 234 -43.70 -34.66 -3.83
N ASP A 235 -43.90 -34.66 -5.15
CA ASP A 235 -42.90 -35.07 -6.14
C ASP A 235 -41.63 -34.19 -6.12
N ARG A 236 -41.77 -32.91 -5.74
CA ARG A 236 -40.63 -31.97 -5.58
C ARG A 236 -39.95 -32.05 -4.22
N LEU A 237 -40.35 -32.96 -3.33
CA LEU A 237 -39.72 -33.12 -2.01
C LEU A 237 -38.20 -33.38 -2.14
N HIS A 238 -37.77 -34.16 -3.13
CA HIS A 238 -36.35 -34.43 -3.39
C HIS A 238 -35.58 -33.18 -3.83
N GLU A 239 -36.18 -32.31 -4.66
CA GLU A 239 -35.56 -31.05 -5.11
C GLU A 239 -35.41 -30.05 -3.95
N ILE A 240 -36.35 -30.08 -2.99
CA ILE A 240 -36.34 -29.22 -1.80
C ILE A 240 -35.35 -29.75 -0.76
N ALA A 241 -35.34 -31.06 -0.50
CA ALA A 241 -34.42 -31.70 0.45
C ALA A 241 -32.95 -31.45 0.08
N ALA A 242 -32.60 -31.59 -1.21
CA ALA A 242 -31.24 -31.34 -1.72
C ALA A 242 -30.74 -29.88 -1.57
N ILE A 243 -31.61 -28.93 -1.19
CA ILE A 243 -31.27 -27.52 -0.90
C ILE A 243 -31.17 -27.25 0.61
N ILE A 244 -31.71 -28.15 1.46
CA ILE A 244 -31.74 -28.05 2.92
C ILE A 244 -30.88 -29.18 3.53
N ASP A 245 -29.72 -29.46 2.92
CA ASP A 245 -28.73 -30.44 3.38
C ASP A 245 -29.35 -31.85 3.66
N ASP A 246 -30.27 -32.29 2.78
CA ASP A 246 -31.06 -33.53 2.84
C ASP A 246 -32.00 -33.68 4.07
N ASP A 247 -32.34 -32.57 4.74
CA ASP A 247 -33.28 -32.53 5.86
C ASP A 247 -34.74 -32.69 5.40
N GLY A 248 -35.13 -33.96 5.21
CA GLY A 248 -36.45 -34.36 4.70
C GLY A 248 -37.64 -33.96 5.59
N GLU A 249 -37.44 -33.77 6.89
CA GLU A 249 -38.48 -33.28 7.80
C GLU A 249 -38.85 -31.83 7.45
N LYS A 250 -37.84 -30.95 7.29
CA LYS A 250 -38.05 -29.56 6.86
C LYS A 250 -38.64 -29.46 5.45
N ALA A 251 -38.24 -30.35 4.53
CA ALA A 251 -38.81 -30.38 3.18
C ALA A 251 -40.31 -30.71 3.21
N GLN A 252 -40.72 -31.68 4.04
CA GLN A 252 -42.12 -32.05 4.21
C GLN A 252 -42.92 -30.96 4.95
N ASP A 253 -42.33 -30.30 5.97
CA ASP A 253 -42.93 -29.16 6.66
C ASP A 253 -43.18 -27.97 5.73
N ILE A 254 -42.29 -27.70 4.76
CA ILE A 254 -42.50 -26.66 3.73
C ILE A 254 -43.70 -27.00 2.85
N ILE A 255 -43.85 -28.26 2.44
CA ILE A 255 -44.99 -28.72 1.63
C ILE A 255 -46.30 -28.68 2.43
N ASN A 256 -46.27 -29.05 3.71
CA ASN A 256 -47.43 -28.96 4.61
C ASN A 256 -47.82 -27.49 4.88
N ALA A 257 -46.83 -26.63 5.14
CA ALA A 257 -47.05 -25.20 5.32
C ALA A 257 -47.60 -24.51 4.06
N ALA A 258 -47.20 -24.95 2.85
CA ALA A 258 -47.77 -24.45 1.61
C ALA A 258 -49.25 -24.83 1.44
N LYS A 259 -49.62 -26.09 1.77
CA LYS A 259 -51.02 -26.56 1.80
C LYS A 259 -51.89 -25.82 2.82
N MET A 260 -51.27 -25.25 3.87
CA MET A 260 -51.93 -24.47 4.93
C MET A 260 -51.67 -22.95 4.83
N SER A 261 -51.02 -22.46 3.77
CA SER A 261 -50.53 -21.07 3.71
C SER A 261 -51.67 -20.08 3.50
N MET A 262 -51.68 -19.03 4.33
CA MET A 262 -52.62 -17.91 4.24
C MET A 262 -52.03 -16.71 3.47
N GLY A 263 -50.88 -16.90 2.80
CA GLY A 263 -50.24 -15.86 1.99
C GLY A 263 -50.99 -15.51 0.71
N LEU A 264 -50.70 -14.33 0.14
CA LEU A 264 -51.34 -13.80 -1.06
C LEU A 264 -50.99 -14.64 -2.31
N ASP A 265 -51.87 -14.66 -3.31
CA ASP A 265 -51.52 -15.18 -4.64
C ASP A 265 -50.73 -14.12 -5.43
N ILE A 266 -49.53 -14.48 -5.87
CA ILE A 266 -48.61 -13.60 -6.60
C ILE A 266 -48.93 -13.63 -8.11
N THR A 267 -48.67 -12.55 -8.84
CA THR A 267 -48.75 -12.56 -10.31
C THR A 267 -47.48 -13.18 -10.91
N ASP A 268 -47.58 -13.79 -12.09
CA ASP A 268 -46.40 -14.37 -12.78
C ASP A 268 -45.31 -13.31 -13.04
N ALA A 269 -45.71 -12.07 -13.34
CA ALA A 269 -44.80 -10.95 -13.54
C ALA A 269 -44.03 -10.58 -12.25
N ASP A 270 -44.73 -10.48 -11.12
CA ASP A 270 -44.11 -10.23 -9.81
C ASP A 270 -43.23 -11.41 -9.39
N LEU A 271 -43.64 -12.66 -9.67
CA LEU A 271 -42.88 -13.85 -9.36
C LEU A 271 -41.56 -13.91 -10.15
N VAL A 272 -41.57 -13.56 -11.45
CA VAL A 272 -40.35 -13.43 -12.26
C VAL A 272 -39.42 -12.36 -11.69
N MET A 273 -39.96 -11.21 -11.26
CA MET A 273 -39.16 -10.17 -10.60
C MET A 273 -38.53 -10.67 -9.30
N VAL A 274 -39.29 -11.33 -8.42
CA VAL A 274 -38.78 -11.92 -7.16
C VAL A 274 -37.72 -13.00 -7.45
N LYS A 275 -37.94 -13.88 -8.42
CA LYS A 275 -36.95 -14.89 -8.82
C LYS A 275 -35.66 -14.27 -9.35
N SER A 276 -35.72 -13.28 -10.25
CA SER A 276 -34.50 -12.62 -10.77
C SER A 276 -33.68 -11.94 -9.66
N PHE A 277 -34.35 -11.41 -8.63
CA PHE A 277 -33.70 -10.82 -7.47
C PHE A 277 -33.11 -11.88 -6.53
N ALA A 278 -33.83 -12.98 -6.26
CA ALA A 278 -33.31 -14.12 -5.50
C ALA A 278 -32.10 -14.79 -6.19
N GLU A 279 -32.14 -14.91 -7.52
CA GLU A 279 -31.02 -15.43 -8.34
C GLU A 279 -29.79 -14.52 -8.22
N SER A 280 -29.99 -13.20 -8.27
CA SER A 280 -28.93 -12.21 -8.07
C SER A 280 -28.31 -12.33 -6.67
N VAL A 281 -29.12 -12.50 -5.63
CA VAL A 281 -28.65 -12.70 -4.25
C VAL A 281 -27.90 -14.03 -4.11
N SER A 282 -28.37 -15.12 -4.72
CA SER A 282 -27.65 -16.40 -4.74
C SER A 282 -26.30 -16.28 -5.45
N LYS A 283 -26.25 -15.66 -6.63
CA LYS A 283 -25.00 -15.42 -7.38
C LYS A 283 -24.01 -14.59 -6.57
N MET A 284 -24.46 -13.58 -5.83
CA MET A 284 -23.61 -12.83 -4.89
C MET A 284 -23.11 -13.68 -3.73
N ALA A 285 -23.96 -14.55 -3.16
CA ALA A 285 -23.58 -15.43 -2.05
C ALA A 285 -22.56 -16.51 -2.45
N ASP A 286 -22.71 -17.10 -3.64
CA ASP A 286 -21.77 -18.10 -4.16
C ASP A 286 -20.47 -17.44 -4.69
N TYR A 287 -20.53 -16.23 -5.26
CA TYR A 287 -19.32 -15.43 -5.55
C TYR A 287 -18.57 -15.06 -4.26
N ARG A 288 -19.28 -14.73 -3.17
CA ARG A 288 -18.67 -14.47 -1.85
C ARG A 288 -17.91 -15.67 -1.29
N LYS A 289 -18.39 -16.91 -1.52
CA LYS A 289 -17.62 -18.14 -1.19
C LYS A 289 -16.34 -18.23 -2.03
N SER A 290 -16.47 -18.05 -3.35
CA SER A 290 -15.34 -18.10 -4.30
C SER A 290 -14.26 -17.06 -3.97
N LEU A 291 -14.68 -15.85 -3.58
CA LEU A 291 -13.78 -14.77 -3.14
C LEU A 291 -13.08 -15.10 -1.82
N SER A 292 -13.75 -15.76 -0.86
CA SER A 292 -13.10 -16.25 0.36
C SER A 292 -11.99 -17.24 0.01
N ASN A 293 -12.30 -18.29 -0.76
CA ASN A 293 -11.32 -19.33 -1.12
C ASN A 293 -10.11 -18.75 -1.87
N SER A 294 -10.33 -17.76 -2.75
CA SER A 294 -9.25 -17.06 -3.45
C SER A 294 -8.41 -16.18 -2.52
N LEU A 295 -9.04 -15.54 -1.52
CA LEU A 295 -8.34 -14.78 -0.47
C LEU A 295 -7.55 -15.70 0.47
N ASP A 296 -8.08 -16.89 0.80
CA ASP A 296 -7.38 -17.92 1.57
C ASP A 296 -6.13 -18.42 0.84
N THR A 297 -6.21 -18.67 -0.46
CA THR A 297 -5.05 -19.05 -1.29
C THR A 297 -4.01 -17.93 -1.34
N LYS A 298 -4.42 -16.71 -1.72
CA LYS A 298 -3.51 -15.56 -1.86
C LYS A 298 -2.87 -15.11 -0.54
N MET A 299 -3.51 -15.38 0.60
CA MET A 299 -2.89 -15.14 1.90
C MET A 299 -1.81 -16.17 2.21
N GLY A 300 -1.96 -17.41 1.75
CA GLY A 300 -0.90 -18.43 1.83
C GLY A 300 0.33 -18.05 1.00
N ASP A 301 0.12 -17.49 -0.19
CA ASP A 301 1.20 -17.02 -1.08
C ASP A 301 1.96 -15.81 -0.49
N VAL A 302 1.27 -14.90 0.22
CA VAL A 302 1.80 -13.57 0.60
C VAL A 302 2.16 -13.45 2.08
N ALA A 303 1.42 -14.10 2.99
CA ALA A 303 1.60 -13.97 4.44
C ALA A 303 1.15 -15.21 5.23
N PRO A 304 1.76 -16.40 4.99
CA PRO A 304 1.37 -17.65 5.63
C PRO A 304 1.58 -17.64 7.15
N ASN A 305 2.56 -16.89 7.68
CA ASN A 305 2.80 -16.84 9.12
C ASN A 305 1.72 -16.01 9.85
N LEU A 306 1.26 -14.92 9.24
CA LEU A 306 0.11 -14.17 9.76
C LEU A 306 -1.20 -14.95 9.60
N GLN A 307 -1.35 -15.73 8.53
CA GLN A 307 -2.52 -16.57 8.27
C GLN A 307 -2.68 -17.68 9.31
N THR A 308 -1.63 -18.47 9.57
CA THR A 308 -1.65 -19.59 10.53
C THR A 308 -1.93 -19.14 11.97
N ILE A 309 -1.44 -17.95 12.35
CA ILE A 309 -1.67 -17.35 13.68
C ILE A 309 -3.08 -16.77 13.84
N LEU A 310 -3.60 -16.01 12.87
CA LEU A 310 -4.86 -15.24 13.05
C LEU A 310 -6.08 -15.79 12.30
N GLY A 311 -5.87 -16.61 11.28
CA GLY A 311 -6.84 -16.91 10.24
C GLY A 311 -6.97 -15.77 9.23
N THR A 312 -7.12 -16.14 7.95
CA THR A 312 -7.21 -15.24 6.78
C THR A 312 -8.07 -13.99 6.98
N PRO A 313 -9.34 -14.04 7.42
CA PRO A 313 -10.18 -12.85 7.46
C PRO A 313 -9.73 -11.82 8.51
N VAL A 314 -9.06 -12.25 9.58
CA VAL A 314 -8.51 -11.32 10.59
C VAL A 314 -7.18 -10.76 10.10
N ALA A 315 -6.32 -11.59 9.49
CA ALA A 315 -5.07 -11.16 8.87
C ALA A 315 -5.31 -10.12 7.76
N ALA A 316 -6.24 -10.39 6.83
CA ALA A 316 -6.59 -9.49 5.73
C ALA A 316 -7.12 -8.14 6.23
N ARG A 317 -7.97 -8.12 7.27
CA ARG A 317 -8.46 -6.87 7.88
C ARG A 317 -7.36 -6.07 8.57
N LEU A 318 -6.32 -6.71 9.13
CA LEU A 318 -5.15 -6.00 9.66
C LEU A 318 -4.32 -5.35 8.55
N ILE A 319 -4.03 -6.09 7.46
CA ILE A 319 -3.29 -5.57 6.31
C ILE A 319 -4.04 -4.39 5.67
N SER A 320 -5.34 -4.55 5.43
CA SER A 320 -6.22 -3.51 4.89
C SER A 320 -6.27 -2.25 5.77
N HIS A 321 -6.38 -2.39 7.10
CA HIS A 321 -6.37 -1.25 8.02
C HIS A 321 -4.97 -0.60 8.17
N ALA A 322 -3.88 -1.32 7.88
CA ALA A 322 -2.53 -0.74 7.79
C ALA A 322 -2.22 -0.10 6.41
N GLY A 323 -3.05 -0.36 5.40
CA GLY A 323 -2.88 0.10 4.03
C GLY A 323 -1.81 -0.63 3.21
N SER A 324 -0.95 -1.41 3.85
CA SER A 324 -0.02 -2.38 3.23
C SER A 324 0.58 -3.33 4.28
N LEU A 325 1.07 -4.49 3.84
CA LEU A 325 1.86 -5.41 4.65
C LEU A 325 3.19 -4.75 5.08
N THR A 326 3.80 -3.94 4.21
CA THR A 326 5.00 -3.15 4.52
C THR A 326 4.78 -2.14 5.65
N ASN A 327 3.58 -1.56 5.77
CA ASN A 327 3.22 -0.69 6.89
C ASN A 327 2.91 -1.49 8.16
N LEU A 328 2.22 -2.63 8.02
CA LEU A 328 1.92 -3.53 9.14
C LEU A 328 3.19 -4.10 9.79
N ALA A 329 4.24 -4.37 8.99
CA ALA A 329 5.56 -4.77 9.46
C ALA A 329 6.31 -3.64 10.21
N LYS A 330 6.18 -2.39 9.73
CA LYS A 330 6.78 -1.20 10.35
C LYS A 330 6.10 -0.79 11.66
N TYR A 331 4.80 -1.06 11.83
CA TYR A 331 4.09 -0.74 13.07
C TYR A 331 4.68 -1.50 14.28
N PRO A 332 4.69 -0.88 15.47
CA PRO A 332 5.01 -1.58 16.71
C PRO A 332 3.80 -2.42 17.16
N ALA A 333 4.07 -3.52 17.86
CA ALA A 333 3.05 -4.41 18.41
C ALA A 333 2.01 -3.71 19.31
N SER A 334 2.38 -2.59 19.96
CA SER A 334 1.46 -1.75 20.74
C SER A 334 0.39 -1.05 19.89
N THR A 335 0.72 -0.67 18.65
CA THR A 335 -0.24 -0.14 17.67
C THR A 335 -1.08 -1.29 17.09
N LEU A 336 -0.46 -2.41 16.73
CA LEU A 336 -1.17 -3.59 16.22
C LEU A 336 -2.20 -4.12 17.25
N GLN A 337 -1.88 -4.06 18.55
CA GLN A 337 -2.80 -4.42 19.65
C GLN A 337 -4.13 -3.64 19.59
N ILE A 338 -4.13 -2.39 19.12
CA ILE A 338 -5.27 -1.46 19.19
C ILE A 338 -5.80 -1.02 17.81
N LEU A 339 -5.27 -1.59 16.72
CA LEU A 339 -5.66 -1.29 15.33
C LEU A 339 -7.18 -1.44 15.15
N GLY A 340 -7.86 -0.44 14.61
CA GLY A 340 -9.34 -0.39 14.50
C GLY A 340 -10.10 0.04 15.76
N ALA A 341 -9.47 0.07 16.94
CA ALA A 341 -10.07 0.65 18.17
C ALA A 341 -9.74 2.14 18.36
N GLU A 342 -9.06 2.77 17.40
CA GLU A 342 -8.55 4.14 17.45
C GLU A 342 -9.59 5.20 17.84
N LYS A 343 -10.81 5.13 17.29
CA LYS A 343 -11.90 6.06 17.64
C LYS A 343 -12.28 5.98 19.12
N ALA A 344 -12.17 4.81 19.74
CA ALA A 344 -12.36 4.61 21.18
C ALA A 344 -11.13 5.06 21.98
N LEU A 345 -9.91 4.80 21.48
CA LEU A 345 -8.65 5.27 22.07
C LEU A 345 -8.61 6.80 22.16
N PHE A 346 -8.81 7.52 21.05
CA PHE A 346 -8.80 8.99 21.04
C PHE A 346 -9.91 9.60 21.90
N ARG A 347 -11.08 8.93 22.00
CA ARG A 347 -12.14 9.34 22.93
C ARG A 347 -11.72 9.14 24.40
N ALA A 348 -11.10 8.01 24.72
CA ALA A 348 -10.57 7.75 26.07
C ALA A 348 -9.47 8.75 26.45
N LEU A 349 -8.51 9.03 25.56
CA LEU A 349 -7.45 10.02 25.77
C LEU A 349 -8.01 11.43 26.02
N LYS A 350 -8.98 11.87 25.19
CA LYS A 350 -9.65 13.19 25.35
C LYS A 350 -10.45 13.31 26.66
N THR A 351 -11.01 12.21 27.16
CA THR A 351 -11.83 12.18 28.39
C THR A 351 -11.04 11.75 29.63
N LYS A 352 -9.76 11.40 29.49
CA LYS A 352 -8.94 10.69 30.50
C LYS A 352 -9.61 9.41 31.04
N GLY A 353 -10.44 8.76 30.21
CA GLY A 353 -11.11 7.49 30.50
C GLY A 353 -10.23 6.26 30.23
N ALA A 354 -10.77 5.08 30.52
CA ALA A 354 -10.08 3.81 30.28
C ALA A 354 -9.86 3.56 28.77
N THR A 355 -8.63 3.24 28.39
CA THR A 355 -8.24 2.94 27.01
C THR A 355 -8.64 1.52 26.58
N PRO A 356 -8.91 1.29 25.28
CA PRO A 356 -9.17 -0.05 24.75
C PRO A 356 -7.92 -0.95 24.87
N LYS A 357 -8.13 -2.25 25.11
CA LYS A 357 -7.06 -3.26 25.32
C LYS A 357 -6.88 -4.22 24.12
N TYR A 358 -7.68 -4.04 23.08
CA TYR A 358 -7.73 -4.84 21.87
C TYR A 358 -8.45 -4.07 20.76
N GLY A 359 -8.01 -4.27 19.53
CA GLY A 359 -8.66 -3.82 18.30
C GLY A 359 -9.21 -4.99 17.50
N LEU A 360 -8.98 -4.99 16.17
CA LEU A 360 -9.42 -6.06 15.25
C LEU A 360 -9.00 -7.47 15.71
N ILE A 361 -7.82 -7.61 16.34
CA ILE A 361 -7.34 -8.88 16.91
C ILE A 361 -8.28 -9.51 17.95
N TYR A 362 -9.26 -8.78 18.50
CA TYR A 362 -10.29 -9.34 19.38
C TYR A 362 -11.13 -10.45 18.71
N GLN A 363 -11.21 -10.45 17.37
CA GLN A 363 -11.87 -11.49 16.57
C GLN A 363 -11.10 -12.84 16.56
N SER A 364 -9.85 -12.87 17.07
CA SER A 364 -9.08 -14.12 17.15
C SER A 364 -9.64 -15.12 18.17
N THR A 365 -9.59 -16.40 17.81
CA THR A 365 -10.02 -17.52 18.66
C THR A 365 -9.29 -17.56 20.02
N PHE A 366 -8.01 -17.17 20.04
CA PHE A 366 -7.20 -17.02 21.26
C PHE A 366 -7.79 -16.03 22.27
N ILE A 367 -8.20 -14.84 21.82
CA ILE A 367 -8.84 -13.85 22.69
C ILE A 367 -10.28 -14.24 22.99
N GLY A 368 -10.95 -15.02 22.12
CA GLY A 368 -12.22 -15.68 22.41
C GLY A 368 -12.14 -16.59 23.64
N ARG A 369 -11.28 -17.62 23.57
CA ARG A 369 -11.07 -18.68 24.59
C ARG A 369 -10.55 -18.17 25.95
N ALA A 370 -9.84 -17.05 25.99
CA ALA A 370 -9.18 -16.56 27.20
C ALA A 370 -10.15 -16.01 28.27
N PRO A 371 -9.93 -16.23 29.58
CA PRO A 371 -10.77 -15.66 30.63
C PRO A 371 -10.63 -14.12 30.72
N PRO A 372 -11.68 -13.35 31.11
CA PRO A 372 -11.68 -11.88 31.02
C PRO A 372 -10.51 -11.17 31.74
N LYS A 373 -10.05 -11.70 32.88
CA LYS A 373 -8.88 -11.19 33.65
C LYS A 373 -7.53 -11.38 32.92
N VAL A 374 -7.50 -12.15 31.84
CA VAL A 374 -6.31 -12.54 31.07
C VAL A 374 -6.37 -12.05 29.62
N LYS A 375 -7.57 -11.84 29.02
CA LYS A 375 -7.75 -11.34 27.64
C LYS A 375 -6.81 -10.17 27.28
N GLY A 376 -6.64 -9.19 28.17
CA GLY A 376 -5.74 -8.04 27.93
C GLY A 376 -4.22 -8.35 27.95
N ARG A 377 -3.80 -9.46 28.58
CA ARG A 377 -2.41 -9.97 28.56
C ARG A 377 -2.15 -10.82 27.32
N ILE A 378 -3.08 -11.71 26.97
CA ILE A 378 -3.02 -12.51 25.72
C ILE A 378 -3.11 -11.60 24.49
N SER A 379 -3.97 -10.57 24.50
CA SER A 379 -4.04 -9.54 23.44
C SER A 379 -2.68 -8.92 23.10
N ARG A 380 -1.90 -8.54 24.11
CA ARG A 380 -0.55 -8.00 23.92
C ARG A 380 0.44 -9.05 23.41
N TYR A 381 0.40 -10.26 23.97
CA TYR A 381 1.30 -11.34 23.56
C TYR A 381 1.04 -11.79 22.12
N LEU A 382 -0.23 -11.92 21.72
CA LEU A 382 -0.65 -12.14 20.34
C LEU A 382 -0.17 -11.00 19.44
N ALA A 383 -0.39 -9.74 19.82
CA ALA A 383 0.07 -8.60 19.01
C ALA A 383 1.60 -8.58 18.80
N ASN A 384 2.39 -8.99 19.81
CA ASN A 384 3.83 -9.19 19.66
C ASN A 384 4.16 -10.30 18.65
N LYS A 385 3.47 -11.45 18.72
CA LYS A 385 3.69 -12.58 17.80
C LYS A 385 3.30 -12.23 16.36
N CYS A 386 2.13 -11.63 16.15
CA CYS A 386 1.70 -11.14 14.84
C CYS A 386 2.63 -10.07 14.26
N SER A 387 3.21 -9.20 15.12
CA SER A 387 4.18 -8.18 14.70
C SER A 387 5.57 -8.74 14.35
N MET A 388 5.87 -9.99 14.72
CA MET A 388 7.07 -10.70 14.26
C MET A 388 6.74 -11.47 12.97
N ALA A 389 5.63 -12.19 12.93
CA ALA A 389 5.14 -12.88 11.74
C ALA A 389 4.99 -11.93 10.53
N SER A 390 4.36 -10.77 10.70
CA SER A 390 4.20 -9.79 9.60
C SER A 390 5.53 -9.21 9.10
N ARG A 391 6.62 -9.29 9.86
CA ARG A 391 7.96 -8.90 9.42
C ARG A 391 8.63 -10.03 8.64
N ILE A 392 8.51 -11.27 9.12
CA ILE A 392 8.97 -12.47 8.42
C ILE A 392 8.28 -12.55 7.05
N ASP A 393 6.94 -12.54 7.01
CA ASP A 393 6.13 -12.57 5.79
C ASP A 393 6.52 -11.46 4.78
N ASN A 394 6.76 -10.24 5.27
CA ASN A 394 7.09 -9.10 4.41
C ASN A 394 8.51 -9.20 3.82
N PHE A 395 9.51 -9.52 4.65
CA PHE A 395 10.93 -9.39 4.30
C PHE A 395 11.58 -10.68 3.77
N SER A 396 11.11 -11.88 4.12
CA SER A 396 11.55 -13.13 3.48
C SER A 396 11.16 -13.17 2.02
N GLU A 397 12.05 -13.48 1.08
CA GLU A 397 11.71 -13.51 -0.36
C GLU A 397 10.62 -14.56 -0.66
N HIS A 398 10.78 -15.77 -0.10
CA HIS A 398 9.78 -16.84 -0.08
C HIS A 398 9.38 -17.13 1.39
N PRO A 399 8.16 -16.76 1.83
CA PRO A 399 7.73 -16.99 3.21
C PRO A 399 7.24 -18.44 3.41
N SER A 400 7.75 -19.11 4.44
CA SER A 400 7.33 -20.47 4.82
C SER A 400 6.33 -20.46 5.98
N SER A 401 5.54 -21.53 6.14
CA SER A 401 4.53 -21.67 7.21
C SER A 401 5.14 -22.02 8.59
N ARG A 402 6.36 -22.58 8.61
CA ARG A 402 6.99 -23.18 9.81
C ARG A 402 7.15 -22.20 10.98
N PHE A 403 7.48 -20.93 10.72
CA PHE A 403 7.58 -19.93 11.78
C PHE A 403 6.20 -19.63 12.40
N GLY A 404 5.15 -19.59 11.59
CA GLY A 404 3.76 -19.39 12.00
C GLY A 404 3.24 -20.54 12.84
N GLU A 405 3.54 -21.79 12.46
CA GLU A 405 3.31 -22.99 13.26
C GLU A 405 3.97 -22.91 14.65
N ALA A 406 5.26 -22.54 14.72
CA ALA A 406 5.99 -22.41 15.98
C ALA A 406 5.51 -21.23 16.85
N LEU A 407 5.29 -20.04 16.25
CA LEU A 407 4.75 -18.86 16.92
C LEU A 407 3.32 -19.08 17.40
N ARG A 408 2.55 -19.91 16.68
CA ARG A 408 1.23 -20.40 17.08
C ARG A 408 1.33 -21.35 18.27
N GLN A 409 2.16 -22.40 18.23
CA GLN A 409 2.28 -23.32 19.37
C GLN A 409 2.60 -22.57 20.67
N GLN A 410 3.47 -21.55 20.60
CA GLN A 410 3.75 -20.67 21.74
C GLN A 410 2.56 -19.81 22.23
N LEU A 411 1.52 -19.60 21.43
CA LEU A 411 0.25 -18.96 21.81
C LEU A 411 -0.70 -19.97 22.47
N GLU A 412 -0.82 -21.19 21.92
CA GLU A 412 -1.49 -22.32 22.57
C GLU A 412 -0.84 -22.61 23.96
N ASP A 413 0.48 -22.79 24.03
CA ASP A 413 1.23 -22.98 25.30
C ASP A 413 1.01 -21.84 26.28
N ARG A 414 0.99 -20.59 25.79
CA ARG A 414 0.78 -19.42 26.65
C ARG A 414 -0.65 -19.32 27.15
N LEU A 415 -1.62 -19.88 26.43
CA LEU A 415 -2.99 -20.03 26.89
C LEU A 415 -3.07 -21.15 27.93
N GLU A 416 -2.38 -22.28 27.74
CA GLU A 416 -2.29 -23.36 28.73
C GLU A 416 -1.63 -22.88 30.03
N PHE A 417 -0.53 -22.12 29.97
CA PHE A 417 0.12 -21.49 31.13
C PHE A 417 -0.86 -20.72 32.04
N TYR A 418 -1.85 -20.03 31.45
CA TYR A 418 -2.85 -19.28 32.21
C TYR A 418 -3.99 -20.14 32.78
N ALA A 419 -4.03 -21.44 32.47
CA ALA A 419 -4.94 -22.43 33.03
C ALA A 419 -4.23 -23.43 33.98
N THR A 420 -3.05 -23.93 33.63
CA THR A 420 -2.33 -25.02 34.33
C THR A 420 -1.02 -24.59 35.00
N GLY A 421 -0.48 -23.41 34.65
CA GLY A 421 0.78 -22.90 35.20
C GLY A 421 2.06 -23.45 34.56
N LYS A 422 1.98 -24.39 33.60
CA LYS A 422 3.16 -24.88 32.85
C LYS A 422 3.87 -23.72 32.13
N LYS A 423 5.17 -23.53 32.35
CA LYS A 423 5.94 -22.48 31.66
C LYS A 423 6.07 -22.83 30.16
N PRO A 424 5.79 -21.89 29.23
CA PRO A 424 6.03 -22.10 27.80
C PRO A 424 7.54 -22.09 27.49
N ILE A 425 7.90 -22.67 26.34
CA ILE A 425 9.27 -22.73 25.78
C ILE A 425 9.82 -21.31 25.52
N LYS A 426 11.15 -21.09 25.55
CA LYS A 426 11.71 -19.77 25.24
C LYS A 426 11.48 -19.38 23.77
N ASN A 427 11.67 -18.10 23.46
CA ASN A 427 11.56 -17.62 22.09
C ASN A 427 12.75 -18.06 21.23
N GLU A 428 13.98 -18.00 21.75
CA GLU A 428 15.17 -18.48 21.03
C GLU A 428 15.03 -19.94 20.60
N GLU A 429 14.76 -20.84 21.56
CA GLU A 429 14.62 -22.30 21.36
C GLU A 429 13.60 -22.65 20.26
N ALA A 430 12.41 -22.05 20.30
CA ALA A 430 11.37 -22.33 19.32
C ALA A 430 11.68 -21.77 17.92
N MET A 431 12.36 -20.61 17.83
CA MET A 431 12.77 -20.05 16.54
C MET A 431 13.94 -20.82 15.94
N ALA A 432 14.89 -21.29 16.75
CA ALA A 432 15.96 -22.17 16.32
C ALA A 432 15.42 -23.50 15.79
N ASN A 433 14.44 -24.12 16.49
CA ASN A 433 13.75 -25.32 16.01
C ASN A 433 13.01 -25.06 14.67
N ALA A 434 12.41 -23.89 14.50
CA ALA A 434 11.75 -23.53 13.23
C ALA A 434 12.75 -23.33 12.08
N MET A 435 13.92 -22.71 12.33
CA MET A 435 15.00 -22.62 11.34
C MET A 435 15.55 -24.00 10.99
N ALA A 436 15.80 -24.86 11.98
CA ALA A 436 16.26 -26.23 11.78
C ALA A 436 15.25 -27.08 10.99
N ALA A 437 13.94 -26.87 11.18
CA ALA A 437 12.90 -27.50 10.37
C ALA A 437 12.93 -27.03 8.90
N ILE A 438 13.11 -25.73 8.65
CA ILE A 438 13.20 -25.18 7.28
C ILE A 438 14.46 -25.70 6.56
N LEU A 439 15.59 -25.80 7.26
CA LEU A 439 16.83 -26.38 6.72
C LEU A 439 16.71 -27.91 6.52
N GLY A 440 15.99 -28.59 7.41
CA GLY A 440 15.76 -30.04 7.35
C GLY A 440 14.72 -30.49 6.31
N ASP A 441 13.81 -29.59 5.90
CA ASP A 441 12.83 -29.82 4.83
C ASP A 441 13.48 -29.83 3.41
N GLY A 442 14.79 -29.56 3.29
CA GLY A 442 15.59 -29.90 2.10
C GLY A 442 15.37 -29.02 0.86
N ASN A 443 15.04 -27.73 1.04
CA ASN A 443 14.78 -26.81 -0.07
C ASN A 443 16.02 -25.93 -0.38
N ASP A 444 16.99 -26.50 -1.10
CA ASP A 444 18.33 -25.93 -1.36
C ASP A 444 18.35 -24.54 -2.05
N ASP A 445 17.24 -24.07 -2.63
CA ASP A 445 17.12 -22.72 -3.21
C ASP A 445 17.15 -21.58 -2.17
N LEU A 446 17.05 -21.87 -0.87
CA LEU A 446 17.15 -20.87 0.20
C LEU A 446 18.59 -20.61 0.64
N ALA A 447 19.39 -20.07 -0.29
CA ALA A 447 20.71 -19.50 -0.01
C ALA A 447 20.58 -18.26 0.89
N ILE A 448 20.57 -18.47 2.21
CA ILE A 448 20.67 -17.40 3.21
C ILE A 448 22.16 -17.05 3.36
N ASP A 449 22.56 -15.91 2.78
CA ASP A 449 23.91 -15.35 2.91
C ASP A 449 24.29 -15.21 4.40
N THR A 450 25.12 -16.15 4.87
CA THR A 450 25.40 -16.35 6.29
C THR A 450 26.62 -15.54 6.77
N GLU A 451 27.27 -14.81 5.87
CA GLU A 451 28.49 -14.04 6.10
C GLU A 451 28.27 -12.70 6.83
N MET A 452 27.00 -12.29 7.06
CA MET A 452 26.65 -11.03 7.75
C MET A 452 26.27 -11.23 9.23
N ILE A 453 26.98 -12.12 9.94
CA ILE A 453 26.91 -12.27 11.40
C ILE A 453 28.17 -11.65 12.03
N ASP A 454 28.03 -10.44 12.59
CA ASP A 454 29.09 -9.75 13.35
C ASP A 454 29.46 -10.54 14.62
N ALA A 455 30.48 -11.38 14.51
CA ALA A 455 30.98 -12.20 15.63
C ALA A 455 31.67 -11.33 16.70
N HIS A 456 30.97 -11.06 17.80
CA HIS A 456 31.60 -10.57 19.03
C HIS A 456 32.34 -11.73 19.73
N PRO A 457 33.66 -11.64 19.97
CA PRO A 457 34.42 -12.72 20.59
C PRO A 457 34.19 -12.77 22.10
N GLY A 458 33.62 -13.86 22.60
CA GLY A 458 33.49 -14.08 24.04
C GLY A 458 32.77 -15.37 24.44
N GLN A 459 33.51 -16.28 25.06
CA GLN A 459 33.02 -17.48 25.78
C GLN A 459 32.40 -18.59 24.92
N GLU A 460 33.26 -19.37 24.28
CA GLU A 460 33.01 -20.80 24.05
C GLU A 460 33.54 -21.60 25.26
N GLU A 461 32.72 -22.47 25.83
CA GLU A 461 33.18 -23.62 26.61
C GLU A 461 32.68 -24.90 25.94
N GLU A 462 33.58 -25.82 25.59
CA GLU A 462 33.23 -27.09 24.98
C GLU A 462 32.56 -28.05 25.98
N ILE A 463 31.62 -28.86 25.48
CA ILE A 463 31.39 -30.22 26.01
C ILE A 463 31.37 -31.20 24.83
N SER A 464 32.50 -31.87 24.57
CA SER A 464 32.61 -32.90 23.53
C SER A 464 33.40 -34.15 24.00
N GLY A 465 33.15 -35.28 23.32
CA GLY A 465 34.09 -36.38 23.10
C GLY A 465 34.92 -36.98 24.25
N LYS A 466 34.37 -37.97 24.99
CA LYS A 466 35.21 -38.92 25.77
C LYS A 466 35.80 -40.02 24.86
N LYS A 467 37.13 -40.21 24.93
CA LYS A 467 38.03 -41.22 24.28
C LYS A 467 38.69 -40.72 22.97
N SER A 468 40.00 -40.86 22.74
CA SER A 468 41.00 -41.76 23.36
C SER A 468 42.49 -41.31 23.25
N LYS A 469 43.32 -41.80 24.19
CA LYS A 469 44.81 -41.85 24.25
C LYS A 469 45.65 -41.35 23.04
N LYS A 470 46.58 -40.42 23.28
CA LYS A 470 48.04 -40.73 23.29
C LYS A 470 48.87 -39.75 24.13
N GLU A 471 50.11 -40.16 24.40
CA GLU A 471 50.97 -39.85 25.54
C GLU A 471 51.83 -38.56 25.52
N LYS A 472 52.11 -38.01 26.72
CA LYS A 472 53.37 -37.34 27.17
C LYS A 472 53.75 -36.00 26.45
N LYS A 473 54.54 -35.07 27.02
CA LYS A 473 55.53 -35.11 28.14
C LYS A 473 55.87 -33.70 28.68
N ASP A 474 56.00 -33.50 30.01
CA ASP A 474 56.81 -32.43 30.69
C ASP A 474 56.47 -30.93 30.37
N LYS A 475 56.84 -29.82 31.07
CA LYS A 475 57.44 -29.41 32.39
C LYS A 475 57.25 -27.85 32.51
N LYS A 476 57.55 -27.03 33.56
CA LYS A 476 58.14 -27.12 34.93
C LYS A 476 57.94 -25.78 35.71
N ARG A 477 57.17 -25.80 36.83
CA ARG A 477 57.29 -24.96 38.08
C ARG A 477 57.02 -23.41 38.01
N LYS A 478 56.22 -22.84 38.93
CA LYS A 478 56.53 -22.08 40.21
C LYS A 478 56.98 -20.60 40.00
N SER A 479 56.93 -19.63 40.95
CA SER A 479 56.66 -19.60 42.43
C SER A 479 56.36 -18.16 42.92
N ASP A 480 55.65 -18.02 44.07
CA ASP A 480 55.91 -17.16 45.28
C ASP A 480 56.24 -15.63 45.14
N ALA A 481 55.98 -14.68 46.06
CA ALA A 481 55.08 -14.57 47.24
C ALA A 481 55.07 -13.11 47.88
N MET A 482 53.91 -12.72 48.47
CA MET A 482 53.67 -12.00 49.77
C MET A 482 54.05 -10.51 50.09
N ASP A 483 53.45 -10.04 51.21
CA ASP A 483 53.54 -8.78 52.02
C ASP A 483 52.74 -7.52 51.53
N ILE A 484 51.76 -6.90 52.24
CA ILE A 484 51.57 -6.28 53.61
C ILE A 484 51.85 -4.75 53.58
N ASP A 485 51.15 -3.79 54.26
CA ASP A 485 50.05 -3.70 55.28
C ASP A 485 48.60 -3.68 54.70
N GLU A 486 47.43 -3.47 55.37
CA GLU A 486 46.93 -2.97 56.70
C GLU A 486 46.41 -1.47 56.79
N PRO A 487 45.55 -1.02 57.77
CA PRO A 487 44.10 -0.93 57.45
C PRO A 487 43.20 0.27 57.95
N GLU A 488 41.97 0.32 57.37
CA GLU A 488 40.66 0.70 57.98
C GLU A 488 40.34 2.17 58.43
N PRO A 489 39.09 2.57 58.90
CA PRO A 489 37.85 1.80 59.19
C PRO A 489 36.45 2.33 58.70
N LYS A 490 35.51 1.38 58.43
CA LYS A 490 34.05 1.27 58.82
C LYS A 490 32.98 2.34 58.42
N GLU A 491 31.87 1.98 57.72
CA GLU A 491 30.53 1.42 58.15
C GLU A 491 29.56 2.43 58.84
N ASP A 492 28.21 2.48 58.63
CA ASP A 492 27.24 1.95 57.63
C ASP A 492 25.94 2.84 57.65
N LYS A 493 24.66 2.56 58.05
CA LYS A 493 23.79 1.39 58.41
C LYS A 493 22.28 1.78 58.21
N LYS A 494 21.31 0.87 58.40
CA LYS A 494 19.83 1.04 58.10
C LYS A 494 19.00 1.48 59.36
N GLU A 495 17.67 1.75 59.42
CA GLU A 495 16.47 1.25 58.70
C GLU A 495 15.11 1.98 59.06
N LYS A 496 14.00 1.65 58.37
CA LYS A 496 12.53 1.63 58.79
C LYS A 496 11.63 2.90 59.04
N LYS A 497 10.65 3.07 58.12
CA LYS A 497 9.14 3.11 58.29
C LYS A 497 8.44 4.01 59.37
N LYS A 498 7.63 5.03 58.95
CA LYS A 498 6.12 5.10 59.04
C LYS A 498 5.44 6.50 58.79
N ARG A 499 4.39 6.51 57.96
CA ARG A 499 3.08 7.26 57.95
C ARG A 499 2.84 8.65 58.64
N LYS A 500 2.36 9.61 57.81
CA LYS A 500 1.19 10.54 57.95
C LYS A 500 0.94 11.46 59.19
N SER A 501 1.00 12.79 58.96
CA SER A 501 -0.02 13.87 59.23
C SER A 501 0.58 15.21 58.74
N GLU A 502 -0.01 16.06 57.89
CA GLU A 502 -1.23 16.92 57.95
C GLU A 502 -1.14 18.16 58.89
N ALA A 503 -1.54 19.34 58.35
CA ALA A 503 -1.66 20.69 58.98
C ALA A 503 -0.33 21.39 59.40
N ASP A 504 -0.14 22.74 59.37
CA ASP A 504 -0.81 23.89 58.72
C ASP A 504 0.20 25.10 58.66
N GLY A 505 -0.17 26.29 58.13
CA GLY A 505 0.42 27.57 58.61
C GLY A 505 1.22 28.53 57.69
N ASP A 506 0.51 29.27 56.82
CA ASP A 506 0.54 30.76 56.73
C ASP A 506 1.68 31.62 56.04
N LYS A 507 1.22 32.73 55.41
CA LYS A 507 1.82 34.05 55.01
C LYS A 507 3.14 34.28 54.20
N LYS A 508 2.92 34.94 53.03
CA LYS A 508 3.54 36.21 52.47
C LYS A 508 4.85 36.26 51.64
N GLU A 509 4.66 36.67 50.38
CA GLU A 509 5.37 37.70 49.58
C GLU A 509 6.90 37.98 49.69
N LYS A 510 7.66 37.84 48.57
CA LYS A 510 8.07 39.00 47.71
C LYS A 510 8.89 38.70 46.43
N LYS A 511 8.61 39.54 45.42
CA LYS A 511 9.30 39.97 44.17
C LYS A 511 10.78 39.59 43.87
N SER A 512 10.99 39.19 42.61
CA SER A 512 11.98 39.75 41.64
C SER A 512 11.44 39.46 40.22
N LYS A 513 11.28 40.35 39.22
CA LYS A 513 11.95 41.59 38.73
C LYS A 513 13.22 41.34 37.88
N LYS A 514 13.08 41.46 36.55
CA LYS A 514 14.11 41.92 35.60
C LYS A 514 13.43 42.58 34.39
N GLU A 515 14.17 43.39 33.61
CA GLU A 515 13.60 44.52 32.85
C GLU A 515 13.71 44.42 31.31
N LYS A 516 13.00 45.33 30.62
CA LYS A 516 13.08 45.60 29.17
C LYS A 516 13.97 46.82 28.89
N LYS A 517 14.64 46.85 27.73
CA LYS A 517 14.77 47.98 26.74
C LYS A 517 15.96 47.72 25.78
N HIS A 518 16.13 48.32 24.58
CA HIS A 518 15.18 48.85 23.56
C HIS A 518 15.94 49.45 22.33
N CYS A 519 15.55 49.09 21.10
CA CYS A 519 15.57 49.88 19.85
C CYS A 519 14.65 49.16 18.83
N ASN A 520 13.84 49.75 17.93
CA ASN A 520 13.87 50.99 17.12
C ASN A 520 14.71 50.86 15.83
N THR A 521 14.23 51.23 14.62
CA THR A 521 12.98 51.96 14.24
C THR A 521 12.64 51.79 12.74
N VAL A 522 11.33 51.89 12.36
CA VAL A 522 10.76 52.61 11.16
C VAL A 522 11.22 52.23 9.73
N LEU A 523 10.39 52.17 8.66
CA LEU A 523 8.93 52.13 8.42
C LEU A 523 8.70 51.57 7.00
N ASP A 524 7.53 50.97 6.72
CA ASP A 524 6.62 51.38 5.62
C ASP A 524 5.45 50.40 5.40
N THR A 525 4.29 50.93 4.99
CA THR A 525 3.09 50.19 4.54
C THR A 525 2.29 51.07 3.56
N PRO A 526 1.43 50.49 2.69
CA PRO A 526 0.01 50.67 3.01
C PRO A 526 -0.94 49.51 2.61
N ASN A 527 -1.75 49.12 3.61
CA ASN A 527 -3.18 48.78 3.53
C ASN A 527 -3.72 47.46 2.88
N PRO A 528 -4.90 46.96 3.35
CA PRO A 528 -5.06 45.52 3.57
C PRO A 528 -6.51 44.94 3.42
N LEU A 529 -6.75 43.74 4.00
CA LEU A 529 -8.05 43.18 4.47
C LEU A 529 -9.09 42.75 3.40
N PRO A 530 -10.20 42.06 3.77
CA PRO A 530 -10.36 40.99 4.78
C PRO A 530 -11.21 39.78 4.29
N HIS A 531 -11.31 38.72 5.11
CA HIS A 531 -12.62 38.15 5.51
C HIS A 531 -12.45 37.20 6.73
N LEU A 532 -12.68 37.67 7.97
CA LEU A 532 -13.96 37.63 8.71
C LEU A 532 -14.42 36.22 9.16
N PHE A 533 -13.96 35.80 10.35
CA PHE A 533 -14.64 34.81 11.18
C PHE A 533 -15.88 35.45 11.84
N CYS A 534 -17.03 34.75 11.87
CA CYS A 534 -18.23 35.23 12.56
C CYS A 534 -18.45 34.41 13.84
N ALA A 535 -18.81 35.10 14.93
CA ALA A 535 -19.04 34.50 16.25
C ALA A 535 -20.48 34.76 16.74
N VAL A 536 -21.10 33.76 17.37
CA VAL A 536 -22.40 33.89 18.05
C VAL A 536 -22.26 33.42 19.50
N LYS A 537 -22.93 34.13 20.42
CA LYS A 537 -22.77 34.01 21.88
C LYS A 537 -23.61 32.86 22.45
N ALA A 538 -23.15 32.28 23.57
CA ALA A 538 -23.99 31.58 24.54
C ALA A 538 -23.49 31.87 25.97
N GLY A 539 -24.41 32.13 26.90
CA GLY A 539 -24.09 32.57 28.27
C GLY A 539 -23.92 31.43 29.30
N ARG A 540 -23.39 31.78 30.48
CA ARG A 540 -23.29 30.89 31.65
C ARG A 540 -24.44 31.12 32.63
N SER A 541 -25.09 30.04 33.08
CA SER A 541 -25.96 30.02 34.26
C SER A 541 -25.61 28.82 35.15
N LYS A 542 -25.74 28.95 36.48
CA LYS A 542 -25.42 27.89 37.47
C LYS A 542 -26.68 27.41 38.19
N LYS A 543 -26.82 26.10 38.45
CA LYS A 543 -27.53 25.54 39.61
C LYS A 543 -27.00 24.13 39.96
N LYS A 544 -27.47 23.52 41.07
CA LYS A 544 -26.74 22.50 41.86
C LYS A 544 -27.69 21.53 42.58
N LYS A 545 -27.32 20.23 42.66
CA LYS A 545 -28.11 19.07 43.20
C LYS A 545 -29.34 18.70 42.31
N GLN A 546 -29.91 17.49 42.35
CA GLN A 546 -29.72 16.31 43.24
C GLN A 546 -29.64 14.96 42.46
N ARG A 547 -29.98 13.80 43.05
CA ARG A 547 -29.76 12.42 42.52
C ARG A 547 -31.07 11.71 42.05
N THR A 548 -30.92 10.67 41.21
CA THR A 548 -31.91 9.61 40.79
C THR A 548 -33.15 10.12 40.02
N VAL A 549 -33.59 9.54 38.89
CA VAL A 549 -33.95 8.13 38.57
C VAL A 549 -33.60 7.74 37.09
N LYS A 550 -33.89 6.48 36.73
CA LYS A 550 -33.59 5.68 35.51
C LYS A 550 -34.12 6.15 34.13
N ASP A 551 -33.29 5.92 33.10
CA ASP A 551 -33.57 5.17 31.86
C ASP A 551 -34.72 5.53 30.87
N VAL A 552 -35.05 6.82 30.61
CA VAL A 552 -35.84 7.20 29.41
C VAL A 552 -35.37 8.52 28.76
N GLU A 553 -34.27 8.55 27.99
CA GLU A 553 -33.91 9.76 27.21
C GLU A 553 -33.00 9.58 25.95
N VAL A 554 -32.84 8.35 25.43
CA VAL A 554 -31.90 8.07 24.31
C VAL A 554 -32.53 8.17 22.92
N GLN A 555 -33.87 8.10 22.79
CA GLN A 555 -34.55 8.05 21.49
C GLN A 555 -34.80 9.45 20.87
N THR A 556 -35.12 10.46 21.69
CA THR A 556 -35.51 11.82 21.23
C THR A 556 -34.39 12.58 20.53
N THR A 557 -33.12 12.28 20.85
CA THR A 557 -31.95 12.96 20.27
C THR A 557 -31.52 12.42 18.91
N GLN A 558 -32.01 11.25 18.48
CA GLN A 558 -31.68 10.69 17.16
C GLN A 558 -32.55 11.29 16.05
N GLN A 559 -33.87 11.42 16.28
CA GLN A 559 -34.81 11.97 15.29
C GLN A 559 -34.48 13.43 14.89
N ALA A 560 -34.05 14.25 15.86
CA ALA A 560 -33.68 15.65 15.61
C ALA A 560 -32.51 15.81 14.61
N ASN A 561 -31.55 14.88 14.62
CA ASN A 561 -30.37 14.95 13.73
C ASN A 561 -30.70 14.57 12.29
N VAL A 562 -31.60 13.59 12.07
CA VAL A 562 -32.03 13.19 10.71
C VAL A 562 -32.78 14.32 10.00
N ALA A 563 -33.61 15.07 10.73
CA ALA A 563 -34.32 16.24 10.21
C ALA A 563 -33.39 17.43 9.87
N ALA A 564 -32.22 17.51 10.50
CA ALA A 564 -31.22 18.56 10.24
C ALA A 564 -30.38 18.28 8.97
N VAL A 565 -30.10 17.01 8.66
CA VAL A 565 -29.34 16.61 7.47
C VAL A 565 -30.16 16.79 6.19
N SER A 566 -31.40 16.29 6.15
CA SER A 566 -32.24 16.35 4.93
C SER A 566 -32.59 17.77 4.48
N LYS A 567 -32.73 18.72 5.41
CA LYS A 567 -32.88 20.16 5.09
C LYS A 567 -31.61 20.77 4.48
N LYS A 568 -30.43 20.22 4.77
CA LYS A 568 -29.13 20.72 4.30
C LYS A 568 -28.73 20.13 2.94
N GLU A 569 -29.22 18.94 2.61
CA GLU A 569 -29.08 18.34 1.28
C GLU A 569 -30.01 19.03 0.28
N ARG A 570 -31.32 19.12 0.59
CA ARG A 570 -32.30 19.83 -0.26
C ARG A 570 -31.92 21.29 -0.58
N SER A 571 -31.16 21.97 0.29
CA SER A 571 -30.68 23.34 0.01
C SER A 571 -29.49 23.38 -0.96
N ARG A 572 -28.67 22.33 -1.03
CA ARG A 572 -27.58 22.18 -2.01
C ARG A 572 -28.11 21.83 -3.39
N ASP A 573 -29.06 20.91 -3.49
CA ASP A 573 -29.66 20.50 -4.77
C ASP A 573 -30.38 21.69 -5.45
N ALA A 574 -31.07 22.51 -4.65
CA ALA A 574 -31.69 23.75 -5.10
C ALA A 574 -30.68 24.81 -5.61
N GLN A 575 -29.44 24.81 -5.10
CA GLN A 575 -28.36 25.65 -5.62
C GLN A 575 -27.75 25.05 -6.90
N GLY A 576 -27.53 23.72 -6.95
CA GLY A 576 -27.03 23.01 -8.12
C GLY A 576 -27.92 23.18 -9.36
N HIS A 577 -29.24 22.97 -9.23
CA HIS A 577 -30.19 23.20 -10.32
C HIS A 577 -30.25 24.66 -10.80
N ARG A 578 -30.06 25.63 -9.91
CA ARG A 578 -29.94 27.05 -10.30
C ARG A 578 -28.65 27.31 -11.07
N HIS A 579 -27.55 26.63 -10.74
CA HIS A 579 -26.29 26.76 -11.47
C HIS A 579 -26.36 26.15 -12.88
N LEU A 580 -26.92 24.94 -13.03
CA LEU A 580 -27.13 24.31 -14.33
C LEU A 580 -28.02 25.16 -15.24
N LYS A 581 -29.18 25.64 -14.74
CA LYS A 581 -30.07 26.53 -15.52
C LYS A 581 -29.38 27.84 -15.91
N ARG A 582 -28.41 28.34 -15.12
CA ARG A 582 -27.64 29.54 -15.45
C ARG A 582 -26.61 29.27 -16.55
N GLN A 583 -25.92 28.12 -16.51
CA GLN A 583 -24.98 27.70 -17.55
C GLN A 583 -25.67 27.42 -18.89
N GLN A 584 -26.78 26.68 -18.89
CA GLN A 584 -27.60 26.44 -20.10
C GLN A 584 -28.11 27.75 -20.72
N LYS A 585 -28.50 28.73 -19.90
CA LYS A 585 -28.95 30.05 -20.38
C LYS A 585 -27.82 30.97 -20.85
N VAL A 586 -26.55 30.64 -20.57
CA VAL A 586 -25.37 31.27 -21.18
C VAL A 586 -25.03 30.60 -22.51
N GLN A 587 -25.02 29.27 -22.57
CA GLN A 587 -24.79 28.53 -23.83
C GLN A 587 -25.84 28.89 -24.90
N ALA A 588 -27.13 28.92 -24.54
CA ALA A 588 -28.21 29.32 -25.44
C ALA A 588 -28.16 30.80 -25.88
N LYS A 589 -27.36 31.65 -25.21
CA LYS A 589 -27.07 33.01 -25.67
C LYS A 589 -25.88 33.06 -26.63
N ALA A 590 -24.86 32.23 -26.43
CA ALA A 590 -23.70 32.15 -27.33
C ALA A 590 -24.07 31.60 -28.72
N THR A 591 -25.04 30.67 -28.78
CA THR A 591 -25.56 30.12 -30.05
C THR A 591 -26.49 31.09 -30.81
N ALA A 592 -26.83 32.25 -30.25
CA ALA A 592 -27.76 33.22 -30.84
C ALA A 592 -27.06 34.46 -31.44
N SER A 593 -25.72 34.45 -31.52
CA SER A 593 -24.92 35.59 -31.96
C SER A 593 -23.83 35.18 -32.95
N VAL A 594 -24.24 34.68 -34.12
CA VAL A 594 -23.40 34.54 -35.32
C VAL A 594 -24.23 35.06 -36.51
N PRO A 595 -23.76 36.07 -37.28
CA PRO A 595 -24.48 36.56 -38.45
C PRO A 595 -24.37 35.59 -39.64
N GLU A 596 -25.41 35.52 -40.46
CA GLU A 596 -25.34 34.86 -41.77
C GLU A 596 -24.50 35.69 -42.75
N GLU A 597 -23.57 35.05 -43.46
CA GLU A 597 -23.07 35.57 -44.73
C GLU A 597 -22.68 34.42 -45.67
N GLN A 598 -22.70 34.69 -46.99
CA GLN A 598 -22.25 33.81 -48.09
C GLN A 598 -23.04 32.51 -48.34
N LYS A 599 -24.15 32.64 -49.08
CA LYS A 599 -24.55 31.65 -50.09
C LYS A 599 -23.84 31.92 -51.43
N VAL A 600 -23.83 30.90 -52.30
CA VAL A 600 -23.68 30.90 -53.79
C VAL A 600 -22.40 30.22 -54.32
N THR A 601 -22.52 28.96 -54.77
CA THR A 601 -22.16 28.46 -56.14
C THR A 601 -22.45 26.95 -56.30
N SER A 602 -22.54 26.50 -57.56
CA SER A 602 -22.49 25.12 -58.12
C SER A 602 -22.69 23.87 -57.22
N SER A 603 -23.61 22.92 -57.43
CA SER A 603 -24.13 22.22 -58.64
C SER A 603 -23.32 20.98 -59.11
N SER A 604 -24.05 19.91 -59.53
CA SER A 604 -23.55 18.55 -59.91
C SER A 604 -23.00 17.71 -58.74
N THR A 605 -22.96 16.36 -58.74
CA THR A 605 -23.14 15.34 -59.81
C THR A 605 -23.97 14.12 -59.32
N LYS A 606 -24.56 13.34 -60.25
CA LYS A 606 -25.38 12.13 -60.01
C LYS A 606 -24.55 10.85 -59.74
N ARG A 607 -25.06 9.96 -58.88
CA ARG A 607 -25.10 8.46 -58.95
C ARG A 607 -25.70 7.95 -57.63
N LYS A 608 -26.92 7.39 -57.53
CA LYS A 608 -27.35 6.06 -58.00
C LYS A 608 -26.29 4.95 -57.83
N PHE A 609 -26.46 4.13 -56.80
CA PHE A 609 -26.91 2.74 -56.99
C PHE A 609 -27.71 2.26 -55.77
N LYS A 610 -28.50 1.20 -55.93
CA LYS A 610 -29.25 0.54 -54.86
C LYS A 610 -29.37 -0.95 -55.20
N ALA A 611 -28.80 -1.79 -54.36
CA ALA A 611 -28.99 -3.23 -54.25
C ALA A 611 -28.62 -3.58 -52.80
#